data_AF-A0A3E1E3F5-F1
#
_entry.id   AF-A0A3E1E3F5-F1
#
_cell.length_a   1.000
_cell.length_b   1.000
_cell.length_c   1.000
_cell.angle_alpha   90.00
_cell.angle_beta   90.00
_cell.angle_gamma   90.00
#
_symmetry.space_group_name_H-M   'P 1'
#
loop_
_entity.id
_entity.type
_entity.pdbx_description
1 polymer ?
#
loop_
_entity_poly.entity_id
_entity_poly.type
_entity_poly.pdbx_seq_one_letter_code
_entity_poly.pdbx_strand_id
1 'polypeptide(L)'
;MSFFALKLGSVSLRPSETYSIEARFSNAAGLIVGSEVSVAGVPIGSVTSMKLGKDFSALVAMRINKQFPVPSDSIASIRGHGLLGDKYVAISPGSEDDTIKPGARITDTESAVDLESLLSRFAFGAMQGDKSDKKEPAKAP
;
A
#
# COMPACT_ATOMS: atom_id res chain seq x y z
N MET A 1 0.83 39.70 29.68
CA MET A 1 1.12 38.27 29.95
C MET A 1 0.34 37.44 28.93
N SER A 2 1.00 36.96 27.87
CA SER A 2 0.33 36.10 26.88
C SER A 2 0.20 34.69 27.42
N PHE A 3 -1.02 34.16 27.41
CA PHE A 3 -1.30 32.75 27.65
C PHE A 3 -1.22 32.01 26.30
N PHE A 4 -0.33 31.03 26.21
CA PHE A 4 -0.26 30.12 25.08
C PHE A 4 -1.26 28.98 25.32
N ALA A 5 -2.36 28.95 24.57
CA ALA A 5 -3.36 27.89 24.69
C ALA A 5 -2.93 26.69 23.83
N LEU A 6 -2.38 25.66 24.47
CA LEU A 6 -2.08 24.40 23.82
C LEU A 6 -3.36 23.57 23.74
N LYS A 7 -3.96 23.48 22.55
CA LYS A 7 -5.08 22.56 22.31
C LYS A 7 -4.51 21.14 22.18
N LEU A 8 -4.38 20.43 23.30
CA LEU A 8 -4.06 19.01 23.28
C LEU A 8 -5.28 18.26 22.75
N GLY A 9 -5.23 17.87 21.46
CA GLY A 9 -6.07 16.78 20.96
C GLY A 9 -5.84 15.53 21.81
N SER A 10 -6.85 14.66 21.88
CA SER A 10 -6.88 13.44 22.71
C SER A 10 -5.66 12.53 22.50
N VAL A 11 -4.56 12.86 23.16
CA VAL A 11 -3.39 11.99 23.31
C VAL A 11 -3.72 11.05 24.46
N SER A 12 -4.18 9.85 24.11
CA SER A 12 -4.23 8.76 25.07
C SER A 12 -2.80 8.44 25.50
N LEU A 13 -2.44 8.85 26.73
CA LEU A 13 -1.11 8.64 27.35
C LEU A 13 -0.81 7.18 27.71
N ARG A 14 -1.67 6.24 27.30
CA ARG A 14 -1.44 4.80 27.47
C ARG A 14 -0.79 4.26 26.20
N PRO A 15 0.42 3.69 26.27
CA PRO A 15 0.95 2.92 25.16
C PRO A 15 -0.05 1.81 24.86
N SER A 16 -0.73 1.87 23.72
CA SER A 16 -1.49 0.72 23.24
C SER A 16 -0.51 -0.42 23.01
N GLU A 17 -0.81 -1.59 23.55
CA GLU A 17 0.02 -2.74 23.24
C GLU A 17 -0.07 -3.02 21.74
N THR A 18 1.08 -3.19 21.12
CA THR A 18 1.19 -3.40 19.68
C THR A 18 2.08 -4.58 19.37
N TYR A 19 1.95 -5.12 18.16
CA TYR A 19 2.84 -6.12 17.61
C TYR A 19 3.28 -5.69 16.21
N SER A 20 4.45 -6.16 15.79
CA SER A 20 5.00 -5.85 14.48
C SER A 20 4.71 -6.96 13.48
N ILE A 21 4.45 -6.60 12.24
CA ILE A 21 4.36 -7.52 11.10
C ILE A 21 5.03 -6.87 9.89
N GLU A 22 5.40 -7.67 8.90
CA GLU A 22 6.01 -7.18 7.67
C GLU A 22 5.16 -7.53 6.44
N ALA A 23 5.24 -6.74 5.38
CA ALA A 23 4.73 -7.08 4.07
C ALA A 23 5.76 -6.71 3.00
N ARG A 24 5.76 -7.45 1.89
CA ARG A 24 6.72 -7.26 0.79
C ARG A 24 5.99 -6.85 -0.48
N PHE A 25 6.28 -5.66 -0.99
CA PHE A 25 5.67 -5.14 -2.21
C PHE A 25 6.69 -5.04 -3.35
N SER A 26 6.27 -5.23 -4.60
CA SER A 26 7.12 -4.93 -5.76
C SER A 26 7.21 -3.43 -6.01
N ASN A 27 6.19 -2.66 -5.60
CA ASN A 27 6.15 -1.22 -5.68
C ASN A 27 5.41 -0.63 -4.48
N ALA A 28 6.07 0.26 -3.74
CA ALA A 28 5.52 1.00 -2.60
C ALA A 28 5.55 2.53 -2.80
N ALA A 29 5.60 2.99 -4.06
CA ALA A 29 5.57 4.41 -4.39
C ALA A 29 4.35 5.09 -3.76
N GLY A 30 4.55 6.25 -3.13
CA GLY A 30 3.50 7.01 -2.44
C GLY A 30 3.16 6.51 -1.02
N LEU A 31 3.75 5.41 -0.57
CA LEU A 31 3.70 4.99 0.83
C LEU A 31 4.86 5.64 1.60
N ILE A 32 4.62 6.08 2.84
CA ILE A 32 5.63 6.72 3.70
C ILE A 32 5.64 6.10 5.10
N VAL A 33 6.71 6.35 5.86
CA VAL A 33 6.72 6.01 7.29
C VAL A 33 5.67 6.87 8.00
N GLY A 34 4.84 6.23 8.81
CA GLY A 34 3.68 6.86 9.45
C GLY A 34 2.38 6.68 8.67
N SER A 35 2.41 6.20 7.42
CA SER A 35 1.20 5.85 6.67
C SER A 35 0.30 4.91 7.48
N GLU A 36 -1.01 5.11 7.35
CA GLU A 36 -2.02 4.31 8.04
C GLU A 36 -1.98 2.84 7.62
N VAL A 37 -2.27 1.95 8.56
CA VAL A 37 -2.64 0.56 8.28
C VAL A 37 -4.08 0.36 8.75
N SER A 38 -4.96 -0.08 7.86
CA SER A 38 -6.39 -0.16 8.14
C SER A 38 -7.02 -1.46 7.66
N VAL A 39 -8.13 -1.84 8.31
CA VAL A 39 -9.01 -2.94 7.90
C VAL A 39 -10.39 -2.36 7.66
N ALA A 40 -10.96 -2.60 6.48
CA ALA A 40 -12.26 -2.05 6.08
C ALA A 40 -12.36 -0.51 6.26
N GLY A 41 -11.24 0.21 6.10
CA GLY A 41 -11.16 1.66 6.29
C GLY A 41 -11.07 2.13 7.75
N VAL A 42 -10.99 1.21 8.72
CA VAL A 42 -10.78 1.52 10.14
C VAL A 42 -9.28 1.44 10.46
N PRO A 43 -8.66 2.51 10.98
CA PRO A 43 -7.25 2.51 11.35
C PRO A 43 -6.95 1.52 12.48
N ILE A 44 -6.00 0.62 12.26
CA ILE A 44 -5.56 -0.37 13.26
C ILE A 44 -4.07 -0.29 13.60
N GLY A 45 -3.32 0.50 12.84
CA GLY A 45 -1.87 0.57 12.96
C GLY A 45 -1.24 1.61 12.04
N SER A 46 0.08 1.53 11.92
CA SER A 46 0.85 2.40 11.04
C SER A 46 2.13 1.75 10.53
N VAL A 47 2.63 2.25 9.39
CA VAL A 47 3.94 1.88 8.84
C VAL A 47 5.04 2.46 9.72
N THR A 48 5.98 1.61 10.11
CA THR A 48 7.09 1.97 11.03
C THR A 48 8.43 2.09 10.31
N SER A 49 8.67 1.31 9.26
CA SER A 49 9.88 1.43 8.45
C SER A 49 9.68 0.83 7.07
N MET A 50 10.50 1.27 6.12
CA MET A 50 10.58 0.72 4.77
C MET A 50 12.03 0.48 4.42
N LYS A 51 12.34 -0.67 3.80
CA LYS A 51 13.69 -1.05 3.38
C LYS A 51 13.65 -1.69 2.00
N LEU A 52 14.75 -1.57 1.26
CA LEU A 52 14.93 -2.29 0.01
C LEU A 52 15.42 -3.71 0.31
N GLY A 53 14.66 -4.71 -0.13
CA GLY A 53 15.03 -6.12 -0.08
C GLY A 53 16.13 -6.46 -1.09
N LYS A 54 16.79 -7.60 -0.88
CA LYS A 54 17.87 -8.10 -1.77
C LYS A 54 17.39 -8.37 -3.20
N ASP A 55 16.10 -8.62 -3.36
CA ASP A 55 15.42 -8.86 -4.62
C ASP A 55 14.77 -7.58 -5.19
N PHE A 56 15.18 -6.41 -4.70
CA PHE A 56 14.66 -5.10 -5.08
C PHE A 56 13.17 -4.87 -4.74
N SER A 57 12.60 -5.68 -3.85
CA SER A 57 11.26 -5.45 -3.30
C SER A 57 11.28 -4.42 -2.16
N ALA A 58 10.16 -3.74 -1.92
CA ALA A 58 9.96 -2.90 -0.75
C ALA A 58 9.49 -3.75 0.44
N LEU A 59 10.34 -3.86 1.46
CA LEU A 59 10.01 -4.48 2.74
C LEU A 59 9.41 -3.41 3.67
N VAL A 60 8.14 -3.55 4.00
CA VAL A 60 7.36 -2.59 4.79
C VAL A 60 7.07 -3.21 6.15
N ALA A 61 7.65 -2.65 7.21
CA ALA A 61 7.37 -3.05 8.58
C ALA A 61 6.24 -2.20 9.15
N MET A 62 5.24 -2.85 9.71
CA MET A 62 4.04 -2.23 10.26
C MET A 62 3.91 -2.56 11.74
N ARG A 63 3.26 -1.67 12.48
CA ARG A 63 2.86 -1.89 13.87
C ARG A 63 1.35 -1.89 13.95
N ILE A 64 0.79 -2.95 14.51
CA ILE A 64 -0.65 -3.17 14.65
C ILE A 64 -1.02 -3.20 16.12
N ASN A 65 -2.15 -2.60 16.47
CA ASN A 65 -2.70 -2.68 17.83
C ASN A 65 -3.12 -4.14 18.15
N LYS A 66 -2.70 -4.67 19.31
CA LYS A 66 -2.99 -6.05 19.72
C LYS A 66 -4.48 -6.37 19.85
N GLN A 67 -5.34 -5.36 19.99
CA GLN A 67 -6.79 -5.56 19.98
C GLN A 67 -7.33 -6.04 18.61
N PHE A 68 -6.51 -5.95 17.56
CA PHE A 68 -6.84 -6.36 16.19
C PHE A 68 -5.85 -7.44 15.70
N PRO A 69 -6.07 -8.71 16.06
CA PRO A 69 -5.31 -9.82 15.49
C PRO A 69 -5.59 -9.95 14.00
N VAL A 70 -4.54 -10.08 13.19
CA VAL A 70 -4.63 -10.21 11.73
C VAL A 70 -4.54 -11.70 11.36
N PRO A 71 -5.53 -12.27 10.63
CA PRO A 71 -5.49 -13.65 10.14
C PRO A 71 -4.26 -13.97 9.29
N SER A 72 -3.76 -15.20 9.34
CA SER A 72 -2.56 -15.65 8.60
C SER A 72 -2.70 -15.56 7.08
N ASP A 73 -3.90 -15.74 6.54
CA ASP A 73 -4.25 -15.67 5.12
C ASP A 73 -4.69 -14.26 4.68
N SER A 74 -4.38 -13.23 5.47
CA SER A 74 -4.73 -11.85 5.12
C SER A 74 -3.91 -11.33 3.94
N ILE A 75 -4.53 -10.48 3.13
CA ILE A 75 -3.88 -9.80 2.00
C ILE A 75 -3.57 -8.36 2.39
N ALA A 76 -2.34 -7.91 2.16
CA ALA A 76 -1.96 -6.50 2.32
C ALA A 76 -1.93 -5.78 0.97
N SER A 77 -2.66 -4.68 0.83
CA SER A 77 -2.74 -3.91 -0.41
C SER A 77 -2.34 -2.46 -0.17
N ILE A 78 -1.50 -1.88 -1.02
CA ILE A 78 -1.24 -0.44 -0.99
C ILE A 78 -2.33 0.29 -1.77
N ARG A 79 -3.13 1.10 -1.06
CA ARG A 79 -4.28 1.85 -1.59
C ARG A 79 -4.03 3.36 -1.40
N GLY A 80 -4.63 4.20 -2.23
CA GLY A 80 -4.55 5.66 -2.09
C GLY A 80 -5.80 6.24 -1.43
N HIS A 81 -5.65 7.31 -0.65
CA HIS A 81 -6.79 8.14 -0.23
C HIS A 81 -7.24 9.03 -1.40
N GLY A 82 -7.91 8.43 -2.38
CA GLY A 82 -8.30 9.12 -3.62
C GLY A 82 -7.11 9.37 -4.56
N LEU A 83 -7.21 10.41 -5.39
CA LEU A 83 -6.23 10.68 -6.46
C LEU A 83 -4.95 11.40 -5.97
N LEU A 84 -5.08 12.28 -4.97
CA LEU A 84 -4.00 13.16 -4.50
C LEU A 84 -3.56 12.87 -3.07
N GLY A 85 -4.24 11.96 -2.38
CA GLY A 85 -3.92 11.64 -1.00
C GLY A 85 -2.74 10.69 -0.88
N ASP A 86 -2.14 10.68 0.31
CA ASP A 86 -1.12 9.71 0.67
C ASP A 86 -1.66 8.27 0.51
N LYS A 87 -0.73 7.34 0.32
CA LYS A 87 -1.09 5.92 0.31
C LYS A 87 -1.07 5.35 1.73
N TYR A 88 -1.88 4.31 1.91
CA TYR A 88 -2.00 3.54 3.14
C TYR A 88 -1.96 2.05 2.81
N VAL A 89 -1.75 1.23 3.83
CA VAL A 89 -1.86 -0.23 3.70
C VAL A 89 -3.24 -0.67 4.15
N ALA A 90 -4.02 -1.22 3.22
CA ALA A 90 -5.27 -1.91 3.53
C ALA A 90 -4.97 -3.39 3.81
N ILE A 91 -5.45 -3.91 4.93
CA ILE A 91 -5.43 -5.34 5.24
C ILE A 91 -6.84 -5.88 4.98
N SER A 92 -6.93 -6.86 4.09
CA SER A 92 -8.13 -7.65 3.85
C SER A 92 -7.99 -8.95 4.64
N PRO A 93 -8.77 -9.15 5.72
CA PRO A 93 -8.71 -10.37 6.51
C PRO A 93 -9.21 -11.55 5.66
N GLY A 94 -8.52 -12.68 5.79
CA GLY A 94 -9.01 -13.94 5.25
C GLY A 94 -9.94 -14.66 6.21
N SER A 95 -10.05 -15.98 6.06
CA SER A 95 -11.00 -16.83 6.80
C SER A 95 -10.32 -17.77 7.79
N GLU A 96 -8.98 -17.77 7.88
CA GLU A 96 -8.28 -18.63 8.83
C GLU A 96 -8.43 -18.14 10.28
N ASP A 97 -8.56 -19.09 11.20
CA ASP A 97 -8.58 -18.81 12.65
C ASP A 97 -7.18 -18.48 13.19
N ASP A 98 -6.12 -18.93 12.49
CA ASP A 98 -4.75 -18.65 12.84
C ASP A 98 -4.39 -17.19 12.54
N THR A 99 -3.51 -16.62 13.37
CA THR A 99 -3.13 -15.21 13.28
C THR A 99 -1.65 -15.05 13.02
N ILE A 100 -1.29 -13.97 12.34
CA ILE A 100 0.11 -13.66 12.03
C ILE A 100 0.86 -13.40 13.33
N LYS A 101 1.91 -14.18 13.54
CA LYS A 101 2.78 -14.05 14.70
C LYS A 101 3.53 -12.72 14.68
N PRO A 102 3.85 -12.13 15.84
CA PRO A 102 4.71 -10.95 15.91
C PRO A 102 6.04 -11.19 15.19
N GLY A 103 6.41 -10.26 14.31
CA GLY A 103 7.60 -10.30 13.46
C GLY A 103 7.45 -11.13 12.19
N ALA A 104 6.33 -11.84 12.00
CA ALA A 104 6.07 -12.57 10.78
C ALA A 104 5.62 -11.66 9.63
N ARG A 105 5.58 -12.23 8.43
CA ARG A 105 5.31 -11.51 7.19
C ARG A 105 3.99 -11.98 6.57
N ILE A 106 3.19 -11.04 6.06
CA ILE A 106 2.08 -11.31 5.16
C ILE A 106 2.62 -11.83 3.82
N THR A 107 2.13 -12.98 3.36
CA THR A 107 2.54 -13.62 2.12
C THR A 107 1.93 -12.97 0.89
N ASP A 108 0.66 -12.60 0.99
CA ASP A 108 -0.14 -12.14 -0.13
C ASP A 108 -0.23 -10.62 -0.15
N THR A 109 0.30 -10.02 -1.21
CA THR A 109 0.43 -8.56 -1.30
C THR A 109 0.00 -8.01 -2.66
N GLU A 110 -0.74 -6.91 -2.64
CA GLU A 110 -1.07 -6.11 -3.81
C GLU A 110 -0.30 -4.79 -3.77
N SER A 111 0.57 -4.59 -4.76
CA SER A 111 1.41 -3.39 -4.83
C SER A 111 0.64 -2.16 -5.33
N ALA A 112 1.18 -0.97 -5.05
CA ALA A 112 0.57 0.27 -5.50
C ALA A 112 0.44 0.31 -7.03
N VAL A 113 -0.72 0.72 -7.51
CA VAL A 113 -0.88 1.06 -8.93
C VAL A 113 -0.43 2.51 -9.12
N ASP A 114 0.43 2.70 -10.11
CA ASP A 114 0.90 4.00 -10.56
C ASP A 114 0.01 4.53 -11.69
N LEU A 115 -0.49 5.76 -11.52
CA LEU A 115 -1.37 6.41 -12.48
C LEU A 115 -0.64 6.69 -13.80
N GLU A 116 0.63 7.07 -13.75
CA GLU A 116 1.43 7.34 -14.95
C GLU A 116 1.57 6.07 -15.81
N SER A 117 1.84 4.94 -15.16
CA SER A 117 1.86 3.63 -15.80
C SER A 117 0.52 3.26 -16.44
N LEU A 118 -0.62 3.57 -15.81
CA LEU A 118 -1.94 3.33 -16.40
C LEU A 118 -2.20 4.24 -17.61
N LEU A 119 -1.90 5.54 -17.49
CA LEU A 119 -2.07 6.51 -18.57
C LEU A 119 -1.21 6.14 -19.78
N SER A 120 0.03 5.72 -19.54
CA SER A 120 0.94 5.23 -20.57
C SER A 120 0.36 4.02 -21.28
N ARG A 121 -0.10 2.99 -20.53
CA ARG A 121 -0.73 1.80 -21.10
C ARG A 121 -1.98 2.14 -21.93
N PHE A 122 -2.77 3.11 -21.49
CA PHE A 122 -3.93 3.58 -22.23
C PHE A 122 -3.53 4.30 -23.54
N ALA A 123 -2.59 5.25 -23.48
CA ALA A 123 -2.11 6.00 -24.63
C ALA A 123 -1.45 5.10 -25.69
N PHE A 124 -0.58 4.17 -25.26
CA PHE A 124 0.05 3.21 -26.17
C PHE A 124 -0.91 2.14 -26.67
N GLY A 125 -1.85 1.68 -25.83
CA GLY A 125 -2.90 0.75 -26.23
C GLY A 125 -3.81 1.33 -27.31
N ALA A 126 -4.16 2.61 -27.21
CA ALA A 126 -4.89 3.34 -28.25
C ALA A 126 -4.09 3.49 -29.56
N MET A 127 -2.75 3.61 -29.50
CA MET A 127 -1.90 3.70 -30.70
C MET A 127 -1.66 2.36 -31.42
N GLN A 128 -1.76 1.22 -30.73
CA GLN A 128 -1.55 -0.11 -31.34
C GLN A 128 -2.69 -0.49 -32.30
N GLY A 129 -3.89 0.10 -32.13
CA GLY A 129 -5.05 -0.11 -32.99
C GLY A 129 -5.00 0.58 -34.35
N ASP A 130 -4.03 1.48 -34.60
CA ASP A 130 -4.04 2.38 -35.78
C ASP A 130 -2.82 2.19 -36.71
N LYS A 131 -1.89 1.27 -36.40
CA LYS A 131 -0.67 1.00 -37.21
C LYS A 131 -0.75 -0.24 -38.11
N SER A 132 -1.94 -0.77 -38.34
CA SER A 132 -2.15 -1.98 -39.16
C SER A 132 -2.68 -1.69 -40.57
N ASP A 133 -2.80 -0.43 -41.00
CA ASP A 133 -3.30 -0.08 -42.32
C ASP A 133 -2.53 1.07 -42.99
N LYS A 134 -1.26 0.81 -43.31
CA LYS A 134 -0.54 1.56 -44.35
C LYS A 134 0.54 0.69 -45.00
N LYS A 135 0.10 -0.35 -45.72
CA LYS A 135 0.91 -0.93 -46.79
C LYS A 135 0.76 -0.02 -48.02
N GLU A 136 1.84 0.69 -48.32
CA GLU A 136 2.02 1.48 -49.55
C GLU A 136 1.81 0.60 -50.80
N PRO A 137 1.22 1.14 -51.89
CA PRO A 137 0.68 0.33 -52.97
C PRO A 137 1.78 -0.36 -53.76
N ALA A 138 1.56 -1.64 -54.06
CA ALA A 138 2.41 -2.44 -54.92
C ALA A 138 2.48 -1.81 -56.32
N LYS A 139 3.60 -1.15 -56.61
CA LYS A 139 4.01 -0.76 -57.95
C LYS A 139 4.67 -1.97 -58.60
N ALA A 140 4.15 -2.43 -59.73
CA ALA A 140 4.83 -3.37 -60.60
C ALA A 140 4.27 -3.25 -62.02
N PRO A 141 5.00 -3.74 -63.04
CA PRO A 141 5.94 -3.01 -63.86
C PRO A 141 5.37 -2.51 -65.19
#